data_AF-A0A820MNF1-F1
#
_entry.id   AF-A0A820MNF1-F1
#
_cell.length_a   1.000
_cell.length_b   1.000
_cell.length_c   1.000
_cell.angle_alpha   90.00
_cell.angle_beta   90.00
_cell.angle_gamma   90.00
#
_symmetry.space_group_name_H-M   'P 1'
#
loop_
_entity.id
_entity.type
_entity.pdbx_description
1 polymer ?
#
loop_
_entity_poly.entity_id
_entity_poly.type
_entity_poly.pdbx_seq_one_letter_code
_entity_poly.pdbx_strand_id
1 'polypeptide(L)'
;MILPTVALFLGTGNATPDVSSVILERLFTSSTCGMWYKPDQESLISNLPSMFVFPNLTNFYTDWKNNLEKRGIHIRLSTELTEVIQRNKQGVRVKLKSHQINETSRIKTSITNFNEEIEEFDEMILCILPDQAKKILGKTA
;
A
#
# COMPACT_ATOMS: atom_id res chain seq x y z
N MET A 1 20.95 -15.72 7.48
CA MET A 1 20.34 -14.59 6.73
C MET A 1 20.40 -14.74 5.20
N ILE A 2 21.06 -15.76 4.63
CA ILE A 2 21.25 -15.87 3.17
C ILE A 2 19.94 -16.19 2.42
N LEU A 3 19.14 -17.17 2.89
CA LEU A 3 17.89 -17.54 2.21
C LEU A 3 16.87 -16.38 2.12
N PRO A 4 16.59 -15.61 3.19
CA PRO A 4 15.73 -14.43 3.06
C PRO A 4 16.25 -13.39 2.05
N THR A 5 17.58 -13.19 1.99
CA THR A 5 18.21 -12.27 1.04
C THR A 5 18.08 -12.75 -0.40
N VAL A 6 18.29 -14.05 -0.64
CA VAL A 6 18.07 -14.69 -1.96
C VAL A 6 16.61 -14.56 -2.38
N ALA A 7 15.67 -14.87 -1.47
CA ALA A 7 14.24 -14.74 -1.72
C ALA A 7 13.83 -13.30 -2.08
N LEU A 8 14.40 -12.31 -1.38
CA LEU A 8 14.09 -10.90 -1.57
C LEU A 8 14.61 -10.35 -2.90
N PHE A 9 15.88 -10.62 -3.23
CA PHE A 9 16.50 -10.05 -4.44
C PHE A 9 16.13 -10.78 -5.72
N LEU A 10 15.91 -12.10 -5.64
CA LEU A 10 15.60 -12.91 -6.82
C LEU A 10 14.10 -13.19 -6.97
N GLY A 11 13.27 -12.82 -5.99
CA GLY A 11 11.83 -13.04 -6.03
C GLY A 11 11.43 -14.52 -6.07
N THR A 12 12.29 -15.42 -5.58
CA THR A 12 12.15 -16.88 -5.76
C THR A 12 11.09 -17.50 -4.87
N GLY A 13 10.60 -16.79 -3.85
CA GLY A 13 9.50 -17.22 -2.99
C GLY A 13 9.75 -18.60 -2.37
N ASN A 14 8.84 -19.55 -2.62
CA ASN A 14 8.94 -20.91 -2.08
C ASN A 14 10.07 -21.75 -2.71
N ALA A 15 10.56 -21.38 -3.90
CA ALA A 15 11.65 -22.08 -4.58
C ALA A 15 13.04 -21.67 -4.06
N THR A 16 13.12 -20.71 -3.13
CA THR A 16 14.38 -20.21 -2.55
C THR A 16 15.33 -21.29 -2.04
N PRO A 17 14.87 -22.40 -1.40
CA PRO A 17 15.78 -23.47 -0.98
C PRO A 17 16.51 -24.16 -2.13
N ASP A 18 15.94 -24.15 -3.33
CA ASP A 18 16.49 -24.80 -4.53
C ASP A 18 17.45 -23.88 -5.30
N VAL A 19 17.62 -22.63 -4.86
CA VAL A 19 18.44 -21.62 -5.53
C VAL A 19 19.84 -21.62 -4.93
N SER A 20 20.85 -21.82 -5.79
CA SER A 20 22.25 -21.76 -5.37
C SER A 20 22.58 -20.38 -4.80
N SER A 21 23.08 -20.36 -3.55
CA SER A 21 23.51 -19.14 -2.87
C SER A 21 24.71 -18.45 -3.56
N VAL A 22 25.42 -19.15 -4.46
CA VAL A 22 26.48 -18.55 -5.30
C VAL A 22 25.94 -17.44 -6.20
N ILE A 23 24.65 -17.51 -6.58
CA ILE A 23 24.01 -16.45 -7.36
C ILE A 23 24.02 -15.12 -6.59
N LEU A 24 23.89 -15.17 -5.26
CA LEU A 24 23.96 -13.97 -4.43
C LEU A 24 25.35 -13.33 -4.48
N GLU A 25 26.43 -14.12 -4.45
CA GLU A 25 27.81 -13.61 -4.59
C GLU A 25 27.99 -12.94 -5.95
N ARG A 26 27.50 -13.58 -7.02
CA ARG A 26 27.60 -13.05 -8.38
C ARG A 26 26.86 -11.73 -8.58
N LEU A 27 25.74 -11.50 -7.88
CA LEU A 27 25.04 -10.21 -7.93
C LEU A 27 25.89 -9.03 -7.42
N PHE A 28 26.91 -9.28 -6.60
CA PHE A 28 27.77 -8.22 -6.07
C PHE A 28 29.17 -8.18 -6.69
N THR A 29 29.63 -9.29 -7.29
CA THR A 29 30.99 -9.40 -7.85
C THR A 29 31.05 -9.41 -9.37
N SER A 30 29.95 -9.73 -10.07
CA SER A 30 29.95 -9.84 -11.53
C SER A 30 29.94 -8.47 -12.21
N SER A 31 30.74 -8.34 -13.28
CA SER A 31 30.80 -7.14 -14.13
C SER A 31 29.60 -7.02 -15.09
N THR A 32 28.86 -8.11 -15.32
CA THR A 32 27.78 -8.18 -16.32
C THR A 32 26.38 -8.30 -15.70
N CYS A 33 26.30 -8.68 -14.42
CA CYS A 33 25.05 -8.84 -13.69
C CYS A 33 25.29 -8.36 -12.27
N GLY A 34 25.01 -7.09 -12.02
CA GLY A 34 25.37 -6.43 -10.77
C GLY A 34 24.17 -5.71 -10.16
N MET A 35 24.11 -5.71 -8.83
CA MET A 35 23.32 -4.74 -8.08
C MET A 35 23.77 -3.32 -8.45
N TRP A 36 22.85 -2.36 -8.35
CA TRP A 36 23.09 -0.96 -8.74
C TRP A 36 24.30 -0.32 -8.06
N TYR A 37 24.74 -0.86 -6.92
CA TYR A 37 25.83 -0.34 -6.12
C TYR A 37 26.76 -1.44 -5.62
N LYS A 38 28.03 -1.08 -5.47
CA LYS A 38 29.03 -1.98 -4.90
C LYS A 38 28.76 -2.16 -3.40
N PRO A 39 29.01 -3.37 -2.86
CA PRO A 39 28.99 -3.59 -1.42
C PRO A 39 30.16 -2.83 -0.77
N ASP A 40 30.04 -2.52 0.52
CA ASP A 40 31.14 -2.04 1.35
C ASP A 40 31.32 -2.90 2.60
N GLN A 41 32.14 -2.44 3.55
CA GLN A 41 32.47 -3.20 4.76
C GLN A 41 31.31 -3.31 5.75
N GLU A 42 30.31 -2.43 5.66
CA GLU A 42 29.19 -2.35 6.62
C GLU A 42 27.87 -2.87 6.03
N SER A 43 27.70 -2.82 4.71
CA SER A 43 26.48 -3.23 4.02
C SER A 43 26.74 -3.81 2.63
N LEU A 44 25.98 -4.85 2.27
CA LEU A 44 25.93 -5.37 0.89
C LEU A 44 25.32 -4.34 -0.08
N ILE A 45 24.54 -3.38 0.42
CA ILE A 45 23.91 -2.30 -0.35
C ILE A 45 24.05 -1.03 0.47
N SER A 46 25.14 -0.31 0.27
CA SER A 46 25.47 0.82 1.14
C SER A 46 24.89 2.17 0.70
N ASN A 47 23.97 2.14 -0.26
CA ASN A 47 23.37 3.36 -0.74
C ASN A 47 21.90 3.41 -0.35
N LEU A 48 21.57 4.45 0.41
CA LEU A 48 20.29 5.15 0.26
C LEU A 48 20.46 6.03 -0.99
N PRO A 49 20.14 5.56 -2.22
CA PRO A 49 19.99 6.49 -3.33
C PRO A 49 19.04 7.60 -2.86
N SER A 50 19.36 8.85 -3.16
CA SER A 50 18.42 9.94 -2.92
C SER A 50 17.10 9.58 -3.61
N MET A 51 16.08 9.34 -2.80
CA MET A 51 14.78 8.92 -3.28
C MET A 51 14.12 10.10 -3.97
N PHE A 52 14.29 10.25 -5.28
CA PHE A 52 13.69 11.34 -6.04
C PHE A 52 12.19 11.14 -6.27
N VAL A 53 11.73 9.89 -6.30
CA VAL A 53 10.35 9.57 -6.73
C VAL A 53 9.33 9.83 -5.64
N PHE A 54 9.52 9.31 -4.41
CA PHE A 54 8.51 9.45 -3.35
C PHE A 54 8.24 10.89 -2.91
N PRO A 55 9.23 11.77 -2.69
CA PRO A 55 8.97 13.17 -2.30
C PRO A 55 8.16 13.92 -3.36
N ASN A 56 8.46 13.69 -4.64
CA ASN A 56 7.71 14.30 -5.74
C ASN A 56 6.29 13.76 -5.86
N LEU A 57 6.08 12.46 -5.58
CA LEU A 57 4.73 11.90 -5.52
C LEU A 57 3.90 12.51 -4.40
N THR A 58 4.48 12.74 -3.21
CA THR A 58 3.80 13.45 -2.13
C THR A 58 3.32 14.82 -2.59
N ASN A 59 4.22 15.64 -3.15
CA ASN A 59 3.87 16.97 -3.65
C ASN A 59 2.76 16.89 -4.71
N PHE A 60 2.90 15.98 -5.68
CA PHE A 60 1.92 15.79 -6.74
C PHE A 60 0.52 15.44 -6.21
N TYR A 61 0.41 14.43 -5.34
CA TYR A 61 -0.88 14.02 -4.79
C TYR A 61 -1.48 15.08 -3.85
N THR A 62 -0.66 15.81 -3.10
CA THR A 62 -1.11 16.93 -2.27
C THR A 62 -1.66 18.08 -3.12
N ASP A 63 -0.95 18.49 -4.16
CA ASP A 63 -1.40 19.55 -5.07
C ASP A 63 -2.68 19.16 -5.79
N TRP A 64 -2.77 17.90 -6.23
CA TRP A 64 -3.95 17.37 -6.88
C TRP A 64 -5.14 17.31 -5.92
N LYS A 65 -4.96 16.82 -4.68
CA LYS A 65 -5.98 16.83 -3.62
C LYS A 65 -6.51 18.26 -3.40
N ASN A 66 -5.60 19.22 -3.19
CA ASN A 66 -5.96 20.62 -2.96
C ASN A 66 -6.73 21.23 -4.15
N ASN A 67 -6.39 20.84 -5.39
CA ASN A 67 -7.11 21.29 -6.58
C ASN A 67 -8.55 20.76 -6.63
N LEU A 68 -8.75 19.50 -6.25
CA LEU A 68 -10.09 18.88 -6.21
C LEU A 68 -10.95 19.48 -5.08
N GLU A 69 -10.37 19.67 -3.89
CA GLU A 69 -11.07 20.28 -2.76
C GLU A 69 -11.54 21.71 -3.07
N LYS A 70 -10.73 22.51 -3.79
CA LYS A 70 -11.13 23.85 -4.27
C LYS A 70 -12.33 23.84 -5.22
N ARG A 71 -12.61 22.71 -5.86
CA ARG A 71 -13.78 22.51 -6.74
C ARG A 71 -15.00 21.95 -5.99
N GLY A 72 -14.92 21.82 -4.66
CA GLY A 72 -16.00 21.29 -3.82
C GLY A 72 -15.99 19.76 -3.68
N ILE A 73 -14.92 19.08 -4.07
CA ILE A 73 -14.80 17.62 -3.87
C ILE A 73 -14.32 17.33 -2.45
N HIS A 74 -15.04 16.50 -1.71
CA HIS A 74 -14.66 16.10 -0.35
C HIS A 74 -13.80 14.84 -0.37
N ILE A 75 -12.54 14.95 0.06
CA ILE A 75 -11.61 13.83 0.14
C ILE A 75 -11.41 13.44 1.60
N ARG A 76 -11.80 12.21 1.96
CA ARG A 76 -11.64 11.66 3.32
C ARG A 76 -10.55 10.61 3.34
N LEU A 77 -9.45 10.94 4.03
CA LEU A 77 -8.43 9.96 4.39
C LEU A 77 -8.80 9.28 5.70
N SER A 78 -8.07 8.23 6.05
CA SER A 78 -8.28 7.46 7.29
C SER A 78 -9.72 6.95 7.45
N THR A 79 -10.44 6.79 6.34
CA THR A 79 -11.82 6.31 6.33
C THR A 79 -11.82 5.00 5.54
N GLU A 80 -12.27 3.94 6.18
CA GLU A 80 -12.37 2.60 5.57
C GLU A 80 -13.83 2.31 5.22
N LEU A 81 -14.06 1.84 4.00
CA LEU A 81 -15.33 1.27 3.60
C LEU A 81 -15.38 -0.20 4.04
N THR A 82 -16.18 -0.52 5.05
CA THR A 82 -16.24 -1.88 5.62
C THR A 82 -17.25 -2.76 4.90
N GLU A 83 -18.39 -2.20 4.50
CA GLU A 83 -19.50 -2.95 3.91
C GLU A 83 -20.37 -2.06 3.01
N VAL A 84 -20.80 -2.62 1.87
CA VAL A 84 -21.88 -2.04 1.05
C VAL A 84 -23.18 -2.71 1.46
N ILE A 85 -24.00 -2.00 2.24
CA ILE A 85 -25.24 -2.54 2.82
C ILE A 85 -26.30 -2.70 1.74
N GLN A 86 -26.37 -1.74 0.82
CA GLN A 86 -27.40 -1.70 -0.21
C GLN A 86 -26.86 -1.02 -1.46
N ARG A 87 -27.18 -1.59 -2.62
CA ARG A 87 -26.98 -0.98 -3.94
C ARG A 87 -28.16 -1.36 -4.82
N ASN A 88 -29.06 -0.43 -5.05
CA ASN A 88 -30.23 -0.65 -5.91
C ASN A 88 -30.68 0.67 -6.55
N LYS A 89 -31.84 0.66 -7.23
CA LYS A 89 -32.39 1.86 -7.89
C LYS A 89 -32.75 3.01 -6.95
N GLN A 90 -32.78 2.78 -5.63
CA GLN A 90 -33.07 3.81 -4.62
C GLN A 90 -31.79 4.49 -4.12
N GLY A 91 -30.60 4.01 -4.54
CA GLY A 91 -29.30 4.53 -4.14
C GLY A 91 -28.39 3.46 -3.55
N VAL A 92 -27.30 3.95 -2.97
CA VAL A 92 -26.23 3.17 -2.34
C VAL A 92 -26.12 3.55 -0.88
N ARG A 93 -26.08 2.55 0.01
CA ARG A 93 -25.80 2.75 1.44
C ARG A 93 -24.56 1.99 1.83
N VAL A 94 -23.64 2.69 2.46
CA VAL A 94 -22.34 2.15 2.84
C VAL A 94 -22.11 2.32 4.33
N LYS A 95 -21.28 1.43 4.86
CA LYS A 95 -20.79 1.49 6.23
C LYS A 95 -19.34 1.92 6.22
N LEU A 96 -19.06 3.04 6.89
CA LEU A 96 -17.74 3.65 6.96
C LEU A 96 -17.19 3.58 8.37
N LYS A 97 -15.89 3.38 8.45
CA LYS A 97 -15.14 3.35 9.70
C LYS A 97 -14.01 4.37 9.65
N SER A 98 -14.10 5.40 10.48
CA SER A 98 -13.02 6.37 10.64
C SER A 98 -11.91 5.82 11.53
N HIS A 99 -10.66 6.02 11.14
CA HIS A 99 -9.47 5.68 11.90
C HIS A 99 -8.81 6.97 12.37
N GLN A 100 -8.67 7.14 13.70
CA GLN A 100 -7.85 8.22 14.22
C GLN A 100 -6.37 7.86 14.04
N ILE A 101 -5.66 8.63 13.23
CA ILE A 101 -4.21 8.53 13.14
C ILE A 101 -3.64 9.39 14.28
N ASN A 102 -3.17 8.75 15.35
CA ASN A 102 -2.34 9.44 16.33
C ASN A 102 -0.93 9.60 15.75
N GLU A 103 -0.56 10.81 15.34
CA GLU A 103 0.73 11.11 14.68
C GLU A 103 1.96 10.70 15.52
N THR A 104 1.81 10.51 16.83
CA THR A 104 2.89 10.20 17.77
C THR A 104 3.16 8.70 17.99
N SER A 105 2.37 7.79 17.43
CA SER A 105 2.65 6.35 17.58
C SER A 105 2.43 5.58 16.29
N ARG A 106 3.52 5.09 15.69
CA ARG A 106 3.52 4.01 14.68
C ARG A 106 3.00 2.67 15.26
N ILE A 107 2.52 2.66 16.50
CA ILE A 107 1.90 1.53 17.15
C ILE A 107 0.39 1.70 16.97
N LYS A 108 -0.23 0.75 16.25
CA LYS A 108 -1.69 0.57 16.21
C LYS A 108 -2.18 0.23 17.62
N THR A 109 -2.38 1.23 18.47
CA THR A 109 -3.20 1.06 19.65
C THR A 109 -4.62 0.85 19.15
N SER A 110 -5.11 -0.38 19.30
CA SER A 110 -6.50 -0.76 19.08
C SER A 110 -7.39 0.05 20.01
N ILE A 111 -7.75 1.27 19.62
CA ILE A 111 -8.82 2.02 20.26
C ILE A 111 -10.11 1.35 19.82
N THR A 112 -10.76 0.68 20.75
CA THR A 112 -11.83 -0.32 20.54
C THR A 112 -13.21 0.27 20.25
N ASN A 113 -13.35 1.59 20.09
CA ASN A 113 -14.64 2.23 19.85
C ASN A 113 -14.61 3.06 18.57
N PHE A 114 -14.57 2.40 17.42
CA PHE A 114 -14.87 3.06 16.16
C PHE A 114 -16.35 2.89 15.89
N ASN A 115 -17.11 3.98 15.99
CA ASN A 115 -18.50 3.99 15.56
C ASN A 115 -18.52 3.82 14.03
N GLU A 116 -19.16 2.76 13.56
CA GLU A 116 -19.43 2.57 12.15
C GLU A 116 -20.57 3.53 11.77
N GLU A 117 -20.31 4.42 10.83
CA GLU A 117 -21.29 5.40 10.34
C GLU A 117 -21.89 4.88 9.04
N ILE A 118 -23.21 5.04 8.90
CA ILE A 118 -23.92 4.70 7.66
C ILE A 118 -24.08 5.98 6.85
N GLU A 119 -23.62 5.94 5.60
CA GLU A 119 -23.78 7.05 4.65
C GLU A 119 -24.50 6.59 3.39
N GLU A 120 -25.26 7.51 2.80
CA GLU A 120 -26.09 7.28 1.63
C GLU A 120 -25.59 8.12 0.46
N PHE A 121 -25.55 7.50 -0.72
CA PHE A 121 -25.09 8.09 -1.97
C PHE A 121 -26.03 7.68 -3.10
N ASP A 122 -26.15 8.50 -4.16
CA ASP A 122 -26.95 8.12 -5.33
C ASP A 122 -26.26 7.00 -6.14
N GLU A 123 -24.95 7.13 -6.32
CA GLU A 123 -24.12 6.25 -7.14
C GLU A 123 -22.76 6.01 -6.47
N MET A 124 -22.11 4.89 -6.82
CA MET A 124 -20.80 4.52 -6.26
C MET A 124 -19.89 3.92 -7.32
N ILE A 125 -18.63 4.36 -7.32
CA ILE A 125 -17.54 3.82 -8.15
C ILE A 125 -16.44 3.28 -7.24
N LEU A 126 -16.09 2.01 -7.41
CA LEU A 126 -15.03 1.35 -6.64
C LEU A 126 -13.74 1.27 -7.46
N CYS A 127 -12.77 2.14 -7.13
CA CYS A 127 -11.43 2.14 -7.72
C CYS A 127 -10.45 1.31 -6.87
N ILE A 128 -10.81 0.05 -6.58
CA ILE A 128 -10.04 -0.87 -5.74
C ILE A 128 -9.81 -2.20 -6.44
N LEU A 129 -8.94 -3.04 -5.87
CA LEU A 129 -8.69 -4.38 -6.38
C LEU A 129 -9.97 -5.24 -6.40
N PRO A 130 -10.17 -6.09 -7.42
CA PRO A 130 -11.38 -6.91 -7.56
C PRO A 130 -11.72 -7.77 -6.33
N ASP A 131 -10.71 -8.37 -5.69
CA ASP A 131 -10.92 -9.21 -4.51
C ASP A 131 -11.42 -8.42 -3.30
N GLN A 132 -10.93 -7.19 -3.13
CA GLN A 132 -11.41 -6.29 -2.06
C GLN A 132 -12.82 -5.80 -2.36
N ALA A 133 -13.11 -5.47 -3.63
CA ALA A 133 -14.46 -5.11 -4.05
C ALA A 133 -15.45 -6.25 -3.76
N LYS A 134 -15.11 -7.49 -4.12
CA LYS A 134 -15.95 -8.67 -3.83
C LYS A 134 -16.20 -8.85 -2.33
N LYS A 135 -15.19 -8.62 -1.49
CA LYS A 135 -15.32 -8.73 -0.04
C LYS A 135 -16.29 -7.70 0.55
N ILE A 136 -16.19 -6.45 0.12
CA ILE A 136 -17.00 -5.35 0.67
C ILE A 136 -18.43 -5.38 0.10
N LEU A 137 -18.59 -5.75 -1.18
CA LEU A 137 -19.90 -5.92 -1.81
C LEU A 137 -20.64 -7.15 -1.25
N GLY A 138 -19.94 -8.22 -0.92
CA GLY A 138 -20.53 -9.41 -0.29
C GLY A 138 -21.72 -9.95 -1.10
N LYS A 139 -22.92 -9.91 -0.50
CA LYS A 139 -24.18 -10.37 -1.14
C LYS A 139 -24.76 -9.37 -2.14
N THR A 140 -24.22 -8.15 -2.23
CA THR A 140 -24.63 -7.09 -3.15
C THR A 140 -23.74 -6.99 -4.39
N ALA A 141 -22.79 -7.93 -4.54
CA ALA A 141 -21.88 -8.04 -5.69
C ALA A 141 -22.61 -8.42 -6.97
#